data_AF-A0A7V6M5Y7-F1
#
_entry.id   AF-A0A7V6M5Y7-F1
#
_cell.length_a   1.000
_cell.length_b   1.000
_cell.length_c   1.000
_cell.angle_alpha   90.00
_cell.angle_beta   90.00
_cell.angle_gamma   90.00
#
_symmetry.space_group_name_H-M   'P 1'
#
loop_
_entity.id
_entity.type
_entity.pdbx_description
1 polymer ?
#
loop_
_entity_poly.entity_id
_entity_poly.type
_entity_poly.pdbx_seq_one_letter_code
_entity_poly.pdbx_strand_id
1 'polypeptide(L)'
;MITIDKHLNRLNKEIKSFARDLKVLEQNEGNYYSEKLTEKYLNIDGFYQSISNKVNDVLKKYFSHMKIATANISMNRSNEELDNIYRNLNTYMQDFKSLNEAAEYIFFNSSQQILKTIDSLIKAIPNNDFTFNYFLKTDDIITLELKEWIDLYNKIRFVIKKVDNIMDNNEFKENYSLFETCYLILMMNMEASKDQIKNYRI
;
A
#
# COMPACT_ATOMS: atom_id res chain seq x y z
N MET A 1 -3.44 3.21 -17.45
CA MET A 1 -4.46 4.12 -16.89
C MET A 1 -5.68 4.27 -17.81
N ILE A 2 -5.51 4.66 -19.09
CA ILE A 2 -6.59 4.86 -20.10
C ILE A 2 -7.59 3.68 -20.25
N THR A 3 -7.17 2.44 -20.00
CA THR A 3 -8.01 1.25 -20.18
C THR A 3 -9.07 1.08 -19.09
N ILE A 4 -8.75 1.42 -17.83
CA ILE A 4 -9.66 1.23 -16.68
C ILE A 4 -10.76 2.30 -16.69
N ASP A 5 -10.40 3.55 -17.00
CA ASP A 5 -11.37 4.65 -17.10
C ASP A 5 -12.41 4.43 -18.20
N LYS A 6 -12.02 3.81 -19.32
CA LYS A 6 -12.96 3.40 -20.38
C LYS A 6 -13.93 2.33 -19.87
N HIS A 7 -13.46 1.38 -19.08
CA HIS A 7 -14.31 0.34 -18.50
C HIS A 7 -15.25 0.89 -17.44
N LEU A 8 -14.79 1.79 -16.56
CA LEU A 8 -15.61 2.51 -15.58
C LEU A 8 -16.70 3.33 -16.25
N ASN A 9 -16.36 4.06 -17.31
CA ASN A 9 -17.33 4.86 -18.05
C ASN A 9 -18.39 4.02 -18.77
N ARG A 10 -18.02 2.83 -19.28
CA ARG A 10 -18.96 1.88 -19.87
C ARG A 10 -19.92 1.34 -18.81
N LEU A 11 -19.40 0.96 -17.65
CA LEU A 11 -20.17 0.44 -16.51
C LEU A 11 -21.19 1.47 -16.01
N ASN A 12 -20.76 2.72 -15.86
CA ASN A 12 -21.65 3.83 -15.48
C ASN A 12 -22.76 4.10 -16.50
N LYS A 13 -22.50 3.91 -17.80
CA LYS A 13 -23.54 4.03 -18.84
C LYS A 13 -24.55 2.88 -18.77
N GLU A 14 -24.07 1.65 -18.58
CA GLU A 14 -24.92 0.46 -18.46
C GLU A 14 -25.79 0.52 -17.19
N ILE A 15 -25.25 0.94 -16.04
CA ILE A 15 -26.02 1.19 -14.81
C ILE A 15 -27.11 2.23 -15.02
N LYS A 16 -26.78 3.37 -15.65
CA LYS A 16 -27.76 4.43 -15.93
C LYS A 16 -28.85 4.01 -16.92
N SER A 17 -28.55 3.06 -17.81
CA SER A 17 -29.55 2.46 -18.70
C SER A 17 -30.46 1.51 -17.91
N PHE A 18 -29.87 0.64 -17.10
CA PHE A 18 -30.61 -0.33 -16.28
C PHE A 18 -31.55 0.37 -15.27
N ALA A 19 -31.08 1.44 -14.62
CA ALA A 19 -31.92 2.24 -13.72
C ALA A 19 -33.08 2.95 -14.42
N ARG A 20 -32.91 3.34 -15.69
CA ARG A 20 -34.00 3.92 -16.51
C ARG A 20 -35.02 2.85 -16.89
N ASP A 21 -34.54 1.68 -17.28
CA ASP A 21 -35.40 0.56 -17.63
C ASP A 21 -36.20 0.09 -16.41
N LEU A 22 -35.58 0.02 -15.23
CA LEU A 22 -36.27 -0.28 -13.96
C LEU A 22 -37.41 0.69 -13.68
N LYS A 23 -37.21 2.00 -13.90
CA LYS A 23 -38.30 2.99 -13.76
C LYS A 23 -39.43 2.79 -14.77
N VAL A 24 -39.11 2.35 -15.99
CA VAL A 24 -40.12 2.03 -17.02
C VAL A 24 -40.87 0.74 -16.68
N LEU A 25 -40.21 -0.19 -15.98
CA LEU A 25 -40.77 -1.45 -15.52
C LEU A 25 -41.67 -1.27 -14.29
N GLU A 26 -41.30 -0.41 -13.35
CA GLU A 26 -42.17 -0.01 -12.22
C GLU A 26 -43.49 0.64 -12.68
N GLN A 27 -43.54 1.14 -13.92
CA GLN A 27 -44.70 1.79 -14.50
C GLN A 27 -45.58 0.87 -15.36
N ASN A 28 -45.13 -0.35 -15.69
CA ASN A 28 -45.87 -1.27 -16.57
C ASN A 28 -45.96 -2.67 -15.93
N GLU A 29 -47.12 -3.01 -15.37
CA GLU A 29 -47.38 -4.34 -14.80
C GLU A 29 -47.57 -5.41 -15.90
N GLY A 30 -46.72 -6.44 -15.93
CA GLY A 30 -46.93 -7.59 -16.84
C GLY A 30 -45.88 -8.71 -16.75
N ASN A 31 -46.29 -9.97 -17.01
CA ASN A 31 -45.41 -11.14 -16.92
C ASN A 31 -44.38 -11.31 -18.07
N TYR A 32 -44.54 -10.59 -19.19
CA TYR A 32 -43.59 -10.59 -20.32
C TYR A 32 -42.26 -9.89 -19.99
N TYR A 33 -42.19 -9.19 -18.86
CA TYR A 33 -41.04 -8.40 -18.44
C TYR A 33 -39.94 -9.22 -17.75
N SER A 34 -40.27 -10.41 -17.21
CA SER A 34 -39.35 -11.22 -16.40
C SER A 34 -38.16 -11.76 -17.20
N GLU A 35 -38.39 -12.37 -18.37
CA GLU A 35 -37.31 -12.97 -19.19
C GLU A 35 -36.28 -11.94 -19.67
N LYS A 36 -36.71 -10.77 -20.16
CA LYS A 36 -35.80 -9.70 -20.59
C LYS A 36 -35.01 -9.09 -19.43
N LEU A 37 -35.61 -9.02 -18.24
CA LEU A 37 -34.94 -8.59 -17.01
C LEU A 37 -33.90 -9.62 -16.58
N THR A 38 -34.24 -10.91 -16.61
CA THR A 38 -33.32 -12.00 -16.29
C THR A 38 -32.15 -12.02 -17.26
N GLU A 39 -32.38 -11.88 -18.56
CA GLU A 39 -31.32 -11.81 -19.57
C GLU A 39 -30.39 -10.60 -19.35
N LYS A 40 -30.94 -9.42 -19.04
CA LYS A 40 -30.12 -8.23 -18.71
C LYS A 40 -29.36 -8.39 -17.40
N TYR A 41 -29.95 -9.00 -16.38
CA TYR A 41 -29.29 -9.28 -15.11
C TYR A 41 -28.12 -10.25 -15.32
N LEU A 42 -28.33 -11.33 -16.07
CA LEU A 42 -27.27 -12.29 -16.44
C LEU A 42 -26.14 -11.61 -17.23
N ASN A 43 -26.46 -10.65 -18.10
CA ASN A 43 -25.46 -9.86 -18.82
C ASN A 43 -24.65 -8.94 -17.89
N ILE A 44 -25.29 -8.31 -16.90
CA ILE A 44 -24.60 -7.49 -15.89
C ILE A 44 -23.74 -8.36 -14.98
N ASP A 45 -24.26 -9.51 -14.52
CA ASP A 45 -23.50 -10.44 -13.70
C ASP A 45 -22.31 -11.02 -14.47
N GLY A 46 -22.50 -11.42 -15.73
CA GLY A 46 -21.42 -11.85 -16.62
C GLY A 46 -20.36 -10.77 -16.84
N PHE A 47 -20.76 -9.50 -16.98
CA PHE A 47 -19.83 -8.38 -17.08
C PHE A 47 -19.10 -8.12 -15.76
N TYR A 48 -19.79 -8.18 -14.62
CA TYR A 48 -19.20 -8.08 -13.29
C TYR A 48 -18.17 -9.19 -13.07
N GLN A 49 -18.50 -10.44 -13.37
CA GLN A 49 -17.57 -11.55 -13.30
C GLN A 49 -16.38 -11.35 -14.24
N SER A 50 -16.58 -10.83 -15.45
CA SER A 50 -15.49 -10.50 -16.38
C SER A 50 -14.54 -9.43 -15.81
N ILE A 51 -15.08 -8.39 -15.17
CA ILE A 51 -14.27 -7.37 -14.51
C ILE A 51 -13.57 -7.96 -13.29
N SER A 52 -14.27 -8.71 -12.46
CA SER A 52 -13.71 -9.37 -11.29
C SER A 52 -12.56 -10.29 -11.68
N ASN A 53 -12.72 -11.07 -12.74
CA ASN A 53 -11.66 -11.92 -13.29
C ASN A 53 -10.50 -11.09 -13.83
N LYS A 54 -10.73 -10.00 -14.56
CA LYS A 54 -9.66 -9.10 -15.03
C LYS A 54 -8.93 -8.39 -13.90
N VAL A 55 -9.66 -7.96 -12.87
CA VAL A 55 -9.07 -7.41 -11.65
C VAL A 55 -8.24 -8.49 -10.98
N ASN A 56 -8.76 -9.70 -10.82
CA ASN A 56 -8.01 -10.83 -10.29
C ASN A 56 -6.80 -11.22 -11.15
N ASP A 57 -6.86 -11.05 -12.47
CA ASP A 57 -5.73 -11.30 -13.37
C ASP A 57 -4.68 -10.20 -13.29
N VAL A 58 -5.10 -8.93 -13.13
CA VAL A 58 -4.20 -7.81 -12.81
C VAL A 58 -3.60 -8.04 -11.42
N LEU A 59 -4.40 -8.41 -10.44
CA LEU A 59 -3.94 -8.73 -9.09
C LEU A 59 -2.97 -9.90 -9.15
N LYS A 60 -3.28 -11.01 -9.83
CA LYS A 60 -2.34 -12.12 -10.01
C LYS A 60 -1.10 -11.66 -10.76
N LYS A 61 -1.21 -10.98 -11.89
CA LYS A 61 -0.05 -10.56 -12.70
C LYS A 61 0.88 -9.56 -11.98
N TYR A 62 0.33 -8.63 -11.21
CA TYR A 62 1.10 -7.59 -10.54
C TYR A 62 1.42 -7.96 -9.07
N PHE A 63 0.53 -8.64 -8.37
CA PHE A 63 0.72 -9.10 -6.98
C PHE A 63 1.28 -10.51 -6.84
N SER A 64 1.28 -11.40 -7.87
CA SER A 64 2.10 -12.64 -7.80
C SER A 64 3.59 -12.34 -7.74
N HIS A 65 3.98 -11.13 -8.16
CA HIS A 65 5.35 -10.63 -8.12
C HIS A 65 5.60 -9.62 -7.00
N MET A 66 4.55 -9.08 -6.38
CA MET A 66 4.67 -8.28 -5.16
C MET A 66 5.05 -9.25 -4.04
N LYS A 67 6.34 -9.27 -3.66
CA LYS A 67 6.77 -10.25 -2.66
C LYS A 67 6.29 -9.78 -1.28
N ILE A 68 6.40 -10.70 -0.31
CA ILE A 68 5.77 -10.65 1.01
C ILE A 68 6.03 -9.31 1.73
N ALA A 69 7.17 -8.66 1.51
CA ALA A 69 7.53 -7.43 2.19
C ALA A 69 6.78 -6.20 1.64
N THR A 70 6.76 -6.00 0.32
CA THR A 70 5.95 -4.93 -0.30
C THR A 70 4.46 -5.18 -0.06
N ALA A 71 4.02 -6.44 -0.12
CA ALA A 71 2.66 -6.84 0.19
C ALA A 71 2.27 -6.51 1.65
N ASN A 72 3.16 -6.74 2.62
CA ASN A 72 2.90 -6.41 4.04
C ASN A 72 2.68 -4.90 4.24
N ILE A 73 3.42 -4.06 3.52
CA ILE A 73 3.24 -2.61 3.56
C ILE A 73 1.87 -2.23 3.00
N SER A 74 1.42 -2.86 1.91
CA SER A 74 0.17 -2.49 1.24
C SER A 74 -1.09 -3.20 1.75
N MET A 75 -0.95 -4.34 2.44
CA MET A 75 -2.08 -5.12 2.96
C MET A 75 -2.79 -4.40 4.11
N ASN A 76 -4.12 -4.44 4.10
CA ASN A 76 -5.00 -3.81 5.10
C ASN A 76 -4.92 -2.26 5.15
N ARG A 77 -4.52 -1.63 4.04
CA ARG A 77 -4.64 -0.18 3.87
C ARG A 77 -5.82 0.18 2.99
N SER A 78 -6.41 1.33 3.27
CA SER A 78 -7.38 1.98 2.41
C SER A 78 -6.74 2.48 1.12
N ASN A 79 -7.56 2.72 0.09
CA ASN A 79 -7.08 3.28 -1.18
C ASN A 79 -6.40 4.65 -1.00
N GLU A 80 -6.90 5.49 -0.08
CA GLU A 80 -6.33 6.80 0.20
C GLU A 80 -4.93 6.70 0.82
N GLU A 81 -4.74 5.75 1.75
CA GLU A 81 -3.41 5.49 2.32
C GLU A 81 -2.43 4.97 1.25
N LEU A 82 -2.89 4.10 0.35
CA LEU A 82 -2.06 3.60 -0.75
C LEU A 82 -1.68 4.71 -1.73
N ASP A 83 -2.61 5.61 -2.07
CA ASP A 83 -2.34 6.77 -2.91
C ASP A 83 -1.33 7.72 -2.26
N ASN A 84 -1.43 7.94 -0.95
CA ASN A 84 -0.48 8.77 -0.21
C ASN A 84 0.92 8.14 -0.20
N ILE A 85 1.04 6.83 0.05
CA ILE A 85 2.32 6.10 -0.03
C ILE A 85 2.91 6.23 -1.43
N TYR A 86 2.09 6.06 -2.48
CA TYR A 86 2.53 6.17 -3.86
C TYR A 86 3.02 7.58 -4.19
N ARG A 87 2.34 8.63 -3.71
CA ARG A 87 2.79 10.02 -3.87
C ARG A 87 4.12 10.25 -3.15
N ASN A 88 4.24 9.82 -1.90
CA ASN A 88 5.47 9.97 -1.12
C ASN A 88 6.65 9.25 -1.77
N LEU A 89 6.42 8.02 -2.24
CA LEU A 89 7.41 7.25 -2.99
C LEU A 89 7.85 8.00 -4.25
N ASN A 90 6.92 8.49 -5.07
CA ASN A 90 7.28 9.22 -6.28
C ASN A 90 8.04 10.52 -5.99
N THR A 91 7.61 11.28 -4.98
CA THR A 91 8.31 12.51 -4.56
C THR A 91 9.73 12.18 -4.12
N TYR A 92 9.93 11.16 -3.28
CA TYR A 92 11.25 10.74 -2.84
C TYR A 92 12.13 10.27 -4.01
N MET A 93 11.55 9.53 -4.95
CA MET A 93 12.26 8.98 -6.11
C MET A 93 12.65 10.04 -7.17
N GLN A 94 12.13 11.27 -7.11
CA GLN A 94 12.51 12.33 -8.06
C GLN A 94 13.99 12.71 -7.98
N ASP A 95 14.61 12.52 -6.81
CA ASP A 95 16.01 12.88 -6.58
C ASP A 95 16.99 11.78 -7.05
N PHE A 96 16.48 10.63 -7.50
CA PHE A 96 17.29 9.47 -7.86
C PHE A 96 17.02 9.00 -9.29
N LYS A 97 18.05 8.53 -10.00
CA LYS A 97 17.91 8.03 -11.37
C LYS A 97 17.34 6.62 -11.41
N SER A 98 17.51 5.85 -10.33
CA SER A 98 17.06 4.46 -10.27
C SER A 98 16.70 4.03 -8.84
N LEU A 99 15.90 2.97 -8.74
CA LEU A 99 15.55 2.33 -7.47
C LEU A 99 16.79 1.85 -6.69
N ASN A 100 17.80 1.35 -7.40
CA ASN A 100 19.03 0.88 -6.74
C ASN A 100 19.84 2.02 -6.14
N GLU A 101 19.96 3.14 -6.85
CA GLU A 101 20.64 4.35 -6.34
C GLU A 101 19.95 4.90 -5.08
N ALA A 102 18.62 4.96 -5.10
CA ALA A 102 17.84 5.35 -3.93
C ALA A 102 18.06 4.39 -2.75
N ALA A 103 18.06 3.08 -2.99
CA ALA A 103 18.28 2.07 -1.97
C ALA A 103 19.71 2.13 -1.36
N GLU A 104 20.73 2.32 -2.19
CA GLU A 104 22.11 2.51 -1.74
C GLU A 104 22.23 3.79 -0.90
N TYR A 105 21.64 4.90 -1.36
CA TYR A 105 21.62 6.14 -0.60
C TYR A 105 20.96 5.96 0.77
N ILE A 106 19.78 5.34 0.82
CA ILE A 106 19.08 5.05 2.08
C ILE A 106 19.95 4.18 2.99
N PHE A 107 20.56 3.13 2.45
CA PHE A 107 21.37 2.19 3.25
C PHE A 107 22.51 2.90 3.99
N PHE A 108 23.17 3.86 3.33
CA PHE A 108 24.32 4.58 3.91
C PHE A 108 23.99 5.89 4.64
N ASN A 109 22.79 6.47 4.47
CA ASN A 109 22.46 7.82 4.96
C ASN A 109 21.20 7.91 5.84
N SER A 110 20.60 6.78 6.21
CA SER A 110 19.32 6.76 6.95
C SER A 110 19.46 6.85 8.47
N SER A 111 20.67 6.79 9.02
CA SER A 111 20.89 6.62 10.47
C SER A 111 20.24 7.71 11.31
N GLN A 112 20.46 8.98 10.96
CA GLN A 112 19.82 10.10 11.65
C GLN A 112 18.30 10.07 11.54
N GLN A 113 17.77 9.64 10.38
CA GLN A 113 16.33 9.56 10.18
C GLN A 113 15.71 8.45 11.03
N ILE A 114 16.38 7.31 11.16
CA ILE A 114 15.96 6.20 12.02
C ILE A 114 15.90 6.68 13.48
N LEU A 115 16.96 7.33 13.97
CA LEU A 115 17.02 7.85 15.33
C LEU A 115 15.88 8.85 15.60
N LYS A 116 15.69 9.83 14.71
CA LYS A 116 14.59 10.81 14.81
C LYS A 116 13.22 10.15 14.86
N THR A 117 13.00 9.09 14.07
CA THR A 117 11.74 8.36 14.03
C THR A 117 11.46 7.66 15.36
N ILE A 118 12.49 7.08 15.98
CA ILE A 118 12.35 6.37 17.25
C ILE A 118 12.21 7.35 18.41
N ASP A 119 12.96 8.45 18.39
CA ASP A 119 12.83 9.50 19.40
C ASP A 119 11.44 10.14 19.37
N SER A 120 10.93 10.48 18.19
CA SER A 120 9.58 11.03 18.08
C SER A 120 8.50 10.00 18.42
N LEU A 121 8.72 8.72 18.12
CA LEU A 121 7.84 7.63 18.56
C LEU A 121 7.78 7.58 20.09
N ILE A 122 8.92 7.51 20.78
CA ILE A 122 8.98 7.41 22.24
C ILE A 122 8.30 8.62 22.89
N LYS A 123 8.53 9.83 22.36
CA LYS A 123 7.85 11.05 22.85
C LYS A 123 6.34 11.02 22.62
N ALA A 124 5.86 10.34 21.57
CA ALA A 124 4.44 10.21 21.26
C ALA A 124 3.74 9.16 22.12
N ILE A 125 4.47 8.26 22.78
CA ILE A 125 3.89 7.25 23.68
C ILE A 125 3.60 7.93 25.03
N PRO A 126 2.35 7.92 25.51
CA PRO A 126 1.97 8.63 26.75
C PRO A 126 2.60 8.02 28.01
N ASN A 127 3.01 6.75 27.97
CA ASN A 127 3.62 6.01 29.08
C ASN A 127 5.01 5.49 28.68
N ASN A 128 5.92 5.35 29.64
CA ASN A 128 7.27 4.80 29.40
C ASN A 128 7.28 3.25 29.20
N ASP A 129 6.23 2.69 28.61
CA ASP A 129 6.06 1.25 28.38
C ASP A 129 7.06 0.72 27.34
N PHE A 130 7.58 1.59 26.50
CA PHE A 130 8.62 1.30 25.51
C PHE A 130 9.78 2.26 25.68
N THR A 131 10.99 1.71 25.66
CA THR A 131 12.23 2.49 25.69
C THR A 131 12.95 2.38 24.36
N PHE A 132 13.89 3.27 24.11
CA PHE A 132 14.74 3.26 22.91
C PHE A 132 15.35 1.87 22.64
N ASN A 133 15.80 1.20 23.71
CA ASN A 133 16.45 -0.10 23.63
C ASN A 133 15.56 -1.25 23.12
N TYR A 134 14.24 -1.07 23.13
CA TYR A 134 13.33 -2.01 22.47
C TYR A 134 13.50 -1.98 20.95
N PHE A 135 13.71 -0.78 20.39
CA PHE A 135 13.81 -0.57 18.94
C PHE A 135 15.22 -0.81 18.43
N LEU A 136 16.22 -0.26 19.12
CA LEU A 136 17.63 -0.32 18.71
C LEU A 136 18.51 -0.71 19.89
N LYS A 137 19.54 -1.50 19.64
CA LYS A 137 20.47 -1.92 20.71
C LYS A 137 21.37 -0.78 21.19
N THR A 138 21.69 0.15 20.30
CA THR A 138 22.59 1.28 20.52
C THR A 138 22.05 2.51 19.80
N ASP A 139 22.37 3.68 20.32
CA ASP A 139 22.17 5.00 19.71
C ASP A 139 23.17 5.27 18.57
N ASP A 140 24.33 4.63 18.61
CA ASP A 140 25.30 4.62 17.51
C ASP A 140 24.88 3.63 16.41
N ILE A 141 24.30 4.15 15.31
CA ILE A 141 23.97 3.37 14.11
C ILE A 141 24.70 3.97 12.92
N ILE A 142 25.50 3.14 12.25
CA ILE A 142 26.15 3.52 10.99
C ILE A 142 25.24 3.10 9.84
N THR A 143 24.83 1.83 9.80
CA THR A 143 23.83 1.28 8.86
C THR A 143 23.04 0.18 9.56
N LEU A 144 21.84 -0.14 9.06
CA LEU A 144 21.09 -1.31 9.48
C LEU A 144 21.14 -2.38 8.40
N GLU A 145 21.38 -3.63 8.79
CA GLU A 145 21.17 -4.76 7.92
C GLU A 145 19.68 -4.90 7.56
N LEU A 146 19.40 -5.57 6.44
CA LEU A 146 18.02 -5.77 5.99
C LEU A 146 17.12 -6.43 7.06
N LYS A 147 17.67 -7.41 7.78
CA LYS A 147 16.93 -8.09 8.87
C LYS A 147 16.57 -7.13 10.00
N GLU A 148 17.44 -6.14 10.27
CA GLU A 148 17.23 -5.13 11.29
C GLU A 148 16.22 -4.08 10.84
N TRP A 149 16.21 -3.72 9.55
CA TRP A 149 15.14 -2.91 8.95
C TRP A 149 13.76 -3.56 9.10
N ILE A 150 13.66 -4.85 8.79
CA ILE A 150 12.40 -5.62 8.90
C ILE A 150 11.96 -5.70 10.37
N ASP A 151 12.88 -6.00 11.29
CA ASP A 151 12.59 -6.06 12.73
C ASP A 151 12.12 -4.71 13.26
N LEU A 152 12.84 -3.63 12.94
CA LEU A 152 12.49 -2.28 13.36
C LEU A 152 11.13 -1.85 12.82
N TYR A 153 10.86 -2.07 11.54
CA TYR A 153 9.56 -1.76 10.93
C TYR A 153 8.42 -2.48 11.66
N ASN A 154 8.59 -3.77 11.94
CA ASN A 154 7.58 -4.57 12.65
C ASN A 154 7.38 -4.11 14.09
N LYS A 155 8.45 -3.75 14.81
CA LYS A 155 8.39 -3.19 16.16
C LYS A 155 7.62 -1.86 16.20
N ILE A 156 7.91 -0.95 15.27
CA ILE A 156 7.19 0.32 15.16
C ILE A 156 5.71 0.07 14.84
N ARG A 157 5.40 -0.78 13.86
CA ARG A 157 4.02 -1.15 13.50
C ARG A 157 3.26 -1.77 14.66
N PHE A 158 3.93 -2.61 15.46
CA PHE A 158 3.33 -3.20 16.65
C PHE A 158 2.94 -2.12 17.67
N VAL A 159 3.82 -1.16 17.92
CA VAL A 159 3.56 -0.06 18.86
C VAL A 159 2.44 0.85 18.36
N ILE A 160 2.44 1.25 17.08
CA ILE A 160 1.35 2.02 16.46
C ILE A 160 -0.01 1.31 16.62
N LYS A 161 -0.05 -0.02 16.54
CA LYS A 161 -1.28 -0.80 16.72
C LYS A 161 -1.70 -0.97 18.18
N LYS A 162 -0.76 -0.95 19.11
CA LYS A 162 -1.02 -1.24 20.53
C LYS A 162 -1.36 0.02 21.33
N VAL A 163 -0.83 1.17 20.92
CA VAL A 163 -0.98 2.43 21.64
C VAL A 163 -1.85 3.35 20.81
N ASP A 164 -2.96 3.78 21.40
CA ASP A 164 -3.93 4.65 20.75
C ASP A 164 -3.34 6.04 20.47
N ASN A 165 -3.79 6.66 19.38
CA ASN A 165 -3.53 8.07 19.03
C ASN A 165 -2.05 8.46 18.84
N ILE A 166 -1.12 7.50 18.70
CA ILE A 166 0.29 7.82 18.37
C ILE A 166 0.40 8.65 17.07
N MET A 167 -0.45 8.36 16.09
CA MET A 167 -0.44 9.02 14.78
C MET A 167 -0.98 10.47 14.82
N ASP A 168 -1.51 10.93 15.95
CA ASP A 168 -1.92 12.33 16.14
C ASP A 168 -0.73 13.24 16.42
N ASN A 169 0.42 12.67 16.82
CA ASN A 169 1.66 13.40 16.95
C ASN A 169 2.25 13.70 15.55
N ASN A 170 2.21 14.96 15.13
CA ASN A 170 2.67 15.40 13.81
C ASN A 170 4.16 15.08 13.57
N GLU A 171 5.03 15.30 14.56
CA GLU A 171 6.48 15.02 14.45
C GLU A 171 6.72 13.52 14.20
N PHE A 172 6.02 12.65 14.94
CA PHE A 172 6.09 11.21 14.71
C PHE A 172 5.52 10.81 13.35
N LYS A 173 4.35 11.33 12.99
CA LYS A 173 3.68 11.02 11.72
C LYS A 173 4.57 11.35 10.51
N GLU A 174 5.22 12.50 10.52
CA GLU A 174 6.14 12.93 9.46
C GLU A 174 7.38 12.03 9.40
N ASN A 175 8.04 11.78 10.54
CA ASN A 175 9.22 10.93 10.59
C ASN A 175 8.91 9.48 10.17
N TYR A 176 7.77 8.95 10.62
CA TYR A 176 7.28 7.62 10.25
C TYR A 176 6.97 7.51 8.77
N SER A 177 6.34 8.52 8.17
CA SER A 177 6.03 8.53 6.73
C SER A 177 7.31 8.45 5.88
N LEU A 178 8.35 9.20 6.25
CA LEU A 178 9.64 9.14 5.57
C LEU A 178 10.33 7.79 5.80
N PHE A 179 10.35 7.29 7.05
CA PHE A 179 10.90 5.98 7.39
C PHE A 179 10.22 4.85 6.61
N GLU A 180 8.90 4.87 6.52
CA GLU A 180 8.10 3.89 5.77
C GLU A 180 8.40 3.94 4.27
N THR A 181 8.61 5.13 3.71
CA THR A 181 9.01 5.30 2.32
C THR A 181 10.40 4.69 2.06
N CYS A 182 11.36 4.96 2.95
CA CYS A 182 12.70 4.37 2.88
C CYS A 182 12.64 2.83 2.98
N TYR A 183 11.89 2.31 3.94
CA TYR A 183 11.69 0.86 4.10
C TYR A 183 11.07 0.23 2.85
N LEU A 184 10.03 0.86 2.28
CA LEU A 184 9.40 0.40 1.03
C LEU A 184 10.40 0.33 -0.12
N ILE A 185 11.23 1.36 -0.32
CA ILE A 185 12.25 1.39 -1.37
C ILE A 185 13.26 0.25 -1.19
N LEU A 186 13.73 0.01 0.03
CA LEU A 186 14.66 -1.09 0.33
C LEU A 186 14.03 -2.45 0.01
N MET A 187 12.77 -2.66 0.40
CA MET A 187 12.04 -3.89 0.09
C MET A 187 11.85 -4.05 -1.42
N MET A 188 11.40 -3.01 -2.13
CA MET A 188 11.25 -3.03 -3.58
C MET A 188 12.57 -3.34 -4.29
N ASN A 189 13.69 -2.75 -3.86
CA ASN A 189 15.00 -3.00 -4.46
C ASN A 189 15.47 -4.44 -4.24
N MET A 190 15.31 -4.98 -3.03
CA MET A 190 15.54 -6.40 -2.75
C MET A 190 14.66 -7.29 -3.64
N GLU A 191 13.40 -6.89 -3.83
CA GLU A 191 12.45 -7.64 -4.62
C GLU A 191 12.82 -7.67 -6.12
N ALA A 192 13.27 -6.55 -6.67
CA ALA A 192 13.76 -6.44 -8.04
C ALA A 192 15.06 -7.22 -8.26
N SER A 193 15.96 -7.22 -7.28
CA SER A 193 17.32 -7.76 -7.37
C SER A 193 17.43 -9.28 -7.11
N LYS A 194 16.48 -10.08 -7.60
CA LYS A 194 16.40 -11.55 -7.35
C LYS A 194 17.65 -12.36 -7.79
N ASP A 195 18.60 -11.74 -8.50
CA ASP A 195 19.92 -12.29 -8.87
C ASP A 195 21.12 -11.70 -8.10
N GLN A 196 20.95 -10.73 -7.19
CA GLN A 196 22.05 -10.03 -6.49
C GLN A 196 22.11 -10.29 -4.97
N ILE A 197 21.52 -11.38 -4.47
CA ILE A 197 21.60 -11.81 -3.06
C ILE A 197 23.05 -12.16 -2.63
N LYS A 198 24.05 -12.01 -3.50
CA LYS A 198 25.47 -12.23 -3.17
C LYS A 198 26.19 -11.02 -2.57
N ASN A 199 25.62 -9.81 -2.63
CA ASN A 199 26.33 -8.58 -2.23
C ASN A 199 25.89 -7.97 -0.89
N TYR A 200 24.84 -8.49 -0.26
CA TYR A 200 24.54 -8.20 1.14
C TYR A 200 24.91 -9.46 1.93
N ARG A 201 26.09 -9.46 2.54
CA ARG A 201 26.55 -10.60 3.35
C ARG A 201 25.56 -10.84 4.49
N ILE A 202 25.01 -12.06 4.52
CA ILE A 202 24.21 -12.64 5.62
C ILE A 202 25.06 -12.74 6.89
#